data_AF-A0A519C823-F1
#
_entry.id   AF-A0A519C823-F1
#
_cell.length_a   1.000
_cell.length_b   1.000
_cell.length_c   1.000
_cell.angle_alpha   90.00
_cell.angle_beta   90.00
_cell.angle_gamma   90.00
#
_symmetry.space_group_name_H-M   'P 1'
#
loop_
_entity.id
_entity.type
_entity.pdbx_description
1 polymer ?
#
loop_
_entity_poly.entity_id
_entity_poly.type
_entity_poly.pdbx_seq_one_letter_code
_entity_poly.pdbx_strand_id
1 'polypeptide(L)' 'MDNIEDKILEALKELERWQNREIKVKKRLERNDADISELDRIKEQITHYEGLLQDMKKKISSTDVSRTIFRSSNQ' A
#
# COMPACT_ATOMS: atom_id res chain seq x y z
N MET A 1 0.92 -20.51 5.61
CA MET A 1 -0.15 -19.67 5.05
C MET A 1 0.19 -18.26 5.48
N ASP A 2 0.63 -17.41 4.56
CA ASP A 2 0.97 -16.02 4.92
C ASP A 2 -0.28 -15.33 5.46
N ASN A 3 -0.17 -14.80 6.68
CA ASN A 3 -1.24 -14.08 7.33
C ASN A 3 -1.53 -12.79 6.53
N ILE A 4 -2.76 -12.28 6.59
CA ILE A 4 -3.10 -11.00 5.95
C ILE A 4 -2.22 -9.87 6.49
N GLU A 5 -1.78 -9.97 7.76
CA GLU A 5 -0.82 -9.07 8.39
C GLU A 5 0.56 -9.11 7.71
N ASP A 6 1.07 -10.29 7.35
CA ASP A 6 2.36 -10.43 6.65
C ASP A 6 2.30 -9.76 5.28
N LYS A 7 1.18 -9.94 4.56
CA LYS A 7 0.95 -9.30 3.26
C LYS A 7 0.82 -7.79 3.35
N ILE A 8 0.22 -7.27 4.43
CA ILE A 8 0.16 -5.84 4.71
C ILE A 8 1.56 -5.29 4.99
N LEU A 9 2.36 -5.98 5.80
CA LEU A 9 3.74 -5.57 6.08
C LEU A 9 4.59 -5.56 4.82
N GLU A 10 4.44 -6.52 3.93
CA GLU A 10 5.12 -6.55 2.63
C GLU A 10 4.69 -5.37 1.74
N ALA A 11 3.38 -5.13 1.60
CA ALA A 11 2.86 -4.00 0.83
C ALA A 11 3.31 -2.63 1.38
N LEU A 12 3.42 -2.48 2.71
CA LEU A 12 3.96 -1.27 3.34
C LEU A 12 5.44 -1.06 3.00
N LYS A 13 6.26 -2.13 3.03
CA LYS A 13 7.68 -2.04 2.66
C LYS A 13 7.85 -1.65 1.19
N GLU A 14 7.03 -2.21 0.29
CA GLU A 14 7.07 -1.84 -1.13
C GLU A 14 6.63 -0.40 -1.35
N LEU A 15 5.56 0.05 -0.67
CA LEU A 15 5.13 1.45 -0.74
C LEU A 15 6.26 2.40 -0.30
N GLU A 16 6.92 2.11 0.82
CA GLU A 16 8.05 2.91 1.31
C GLU A 16 9.22 2.93 0.31
N ARG A 17 9.52 1.80 -0.35
CA ARG A 17 10.54 1.73 -1.40
C ARG A 17 10.21 2.63 -2.58
N TRP A 18 8.95 2.65 -3.03
CA TRP A 18 8.50 3.51 -4.13
C TRP A 18 8.53 4.99 -3.77
N GLN A 19 8.08 5.36 -2.57
CA GLN A 19 8.18 6.74 -2.06
C GLN A 19 9.64 7.21 -1.97
N ASN A 20 10.54 6.36 -1.47
CA ASN A 20 11.97 6.67 -1.45
C ASN A 20 12.56 6.83 -2.85
N ARG A 21 12.09 6.03 -3.82
CA ARG A 21 12.49 6.16 -5.22
C ARG A 21 11.99 7.48 -5.81
N GLU A 22 10.76 7.89 -5.51
CA GLU A 22 10.20 9.16 -5.93
C GLU A 22 11.10 10.34 -5.53
N ILE A 23 11.54 10.36 -4.26
CA ILE A 23 12.46 11.39 -3.73
C ILE A 23 13.78 11.41 -4.52
N LYS A 24 14.35 10.24 -4.83
CA LYS A 24 15.59 10.14 -5.62
C LYS A 24 15.40 10.61 -7.06
N VAL A 25 14.29 10.26 -7.70
CA VAL A 25 13.99 10.68 -9.08
C VAL A 25 13.73 12.17 -9.16
N LYS A 26 12.99 12.76 -8.22
CA LYS A 26 12.81 14.22 -8.12
C LYS A 26 14.15 14.96 -8.10
N LYS A 27 15.10 14.50 -7.27
CA LYS A 27 16.46 15.08 -7.23
C LYS A 27 17.26 14.92 -8.54
N ARG A 28 17.05 13.84 -9.28
CA ARG A 28 17.67 13.65 -10.61
C ARG A 28 17.02 14.53 -11.67
N LEU A 29 15.70 14.71 -11.62
CA LEU A 29 14.97 15.62 -12.51
C LEU A 29 15.44 17.07 -12.35
N GLU A 30 15.69 17.52 -11.12
CA GLU A 30 16.29 18.84 -10.85
C GLU A 30 17.65 19.04 -11.54
N ARG A 31 18.37 17.94 -11.82
CA ARG A 31 19.67 17.93 -12.49
C ARG A 31 19.57 17.61 -13.99
N ASN A 32 18.36 17.45 -14.53
CA ASN A 32 18.09 16.94 -15.88
C ASN A 32 18.68 15.53 -16.15
N ASP A 33 18.88 14.72 -15.10
CA ASP A 33 19.44 13.36 -15.14
C ASP A 33 18.37 12.25 -15.11
N ALA A 34 17.10 12.60 -15.31
CA ALA A 34 15.98 11.66 -15.34
C ALA A 34 14.86 12.12 -16.27
N ASP A 35 14.00 11.20 -16.67
CA ASP A 35 12.80 11.46 -17.48
C ASP A 35 11.58 11.63 -16.58
N ILE A 36 10.74 12.63 -16.88
CA ILE A 36 9.46 12.85 -16.20
C ILE A 36 8.57 11.60 -16.27
N SER A 37 8.66 10.81 -17.35
CA SER A 37 7.93 9.55 -17.48
C SER A 37 8.32 8.50 -16.42
N GLU A 38 9.54 8.57 -15.86
CA GLU A 38 9.93 7.72 -14.74
C GLU A 38 9.17 8.10 -13.46
N LEU A 39 8.97 9.40 -13.24
CA LEU A 39 8.24 9.90 -12.08
C LEU A 39 6.76 9.48 -12.14
N ASP A 40 6.16 9.52 -13.32
CA ASP A 40 4.76 9.11 -13.50
C ASP A 40 4.58 7.61 -13.22
N ARG A 41 5.46 6.75 -13.74
CA ARG A 41 5.45 5.32 -13.42
C ARG A 41 5.61 5.06 -11.92
N ILE A 42 6.45 5.82 -11.23
CA ILE A 42 6.62 5.70 -9.78
C ILE A 42 5.33 6.09 -9.04
N LYS A 43 4.67 7.17 -9.46
CA LYS A 43 3.40 7.60 -8.87
C LYS A 43 2.30 6.55 -9.06
N GLU A 44 2.21 5.93 -10.23
CA GLU A 44 1.28 4.82 -10.48
C GLU A 44 1.51 3.66 -9.50
N GLN A 45 2.76 3.30 -9.23
CA GLN A 45 3.09 2.25 -8.25
C GLN A 45 2.70 2.68 -6.82
N ILE A 46 2.96 3.93 -6.44
CA ILE A 46 2.54 4.45 -5.12
C ILE A 46 1.01 4.34 -4.98
N THR A 47 0.26 4.84 -5.95
CA THR A 47 -1.22 4.78 -5.94
C THR A 47 -1.73 3.33 -5.90
N HIS A 48 -1.07 2.41 -6.60
CA HIS A 48 -1.40 0.99 -6.56
C HIS A 48 -1.30 0.41 -5.13
N TYR A 49 -0.16 0.61 -4.46
CA TYR A 49 0.05 0.07 -3.11
C TYR A 49 -0.81 0.76 -2.06
N GLU A 50 -1.05 2.07 -2.18
CA GLU A 50 -2.00 2.78 -1.32
C GLU A 50 -3.42 2.21 -1.44
N GLY A 51 -3.89 1.96 -2.67
CA GLY A 51 -5.19 1.32 -2.91
C GLY A 51 -5.26 -0.10 -2.35
N LEU A 52 -4.22 -0.90 -2.58
CA LEU A 52 -4.11 -2.26 -2.07
C LEU A 52 -4.22 -2.30 -0.53
N LEU A 53 -3.50 -1.41 0.16
CA LEU A 53 -3.52 -1.31 1.62
C LEU A 53 -4.89 -0.88 2.15
N GLN A 54 -5.57 0.06 1.48
CA GLN A 54 -6.94 0.44 1.85
C GLN A 54 -7.91 -0.72 1.73
N ASP A 55 -7.80 -1.52 0.66
CA ASP A 55 -8.68 -2.66 0.46
C ASP A 55 -8.38 -3.81 1.44
N MET A 56 -7.12 -4.04 1.77
CA MET A 56 -6.74 -4.96 2.85
C MET A 56 -7.31 -4.52 4.21
N LYS A 57 -7.23 -3.22 4.53
CA LYS A 57 -7.81 -2.66 5.76
C LYS A 57 -9.33 -2.85 5.83
N LYS A 58 -10.04 -2.64 4.72
CA LYS A 58 -11.50 -2.90 4.65
C LYS A 58 -11.84 -4.37 4.91
N LYS A 59 -11.06 -5.31 4.36
CA LYS A 59 -11.27 -6.76 4.56
C LYS A 59 -11.09 -7.18 6.02
N ILE A 60 -10.09 -6.64 6.71
CA ILE A 60 -9.88 -6.88 8.15
C ILE A 60 -11.10 -6.37 8.93
N SER A 61 -11.47 -5.11 8.73
CA SER A 61 -12.63 -4.49 9.40
C SER A 61 -13.91 -5.30 9.18
N SER A 62 -14.19 -5.73 7.94
CA SER A 62 -15.34 -6.58 7.64
C SER A 62 -15.32 -7.90 8.41
N THR A 63 -14.15 -8.54 8.53
CA THR A 63 -13.99 -9.81 9.25
C THR A 63 -14.25 -9.62 10.75
N ASP A 64 -13.75 -8.53 11.33
CA ASP A 64 -13.94 -8.23 12.76
C ASP A 64 -15.39 -7.85 13.08
N VAL A 65 -16.07 -7.14 12.17
CA VAL A 65 -17.52 -6.88 12.26
C VAL A 65 -18.31 -8.19 12.21
N SER A 66 -18.03 -9.09 11.25
CA SER A 66 -18.68 -10.40 11.17
C SER A 66 -18.47 -11.25 12.43
N ARG A 67 -17.25 -11.25 13.00
CA ARG A 67 -16.96 -11.93 14.27
C ARG A 67 -17.74 -11.37 15.45
N THR A 68 -17.91 -10.05 15.50
CA THR A 68 -18.65 -9.37 16.57
C THR A 68 -20.14 -9.71 16.51
N ILE A 69 -20.74 -9.66 15.31
CA ILE A 69 -22.14 -10.03 15.09
C ILE A 69 -22.37 -11.50 15.50
N PHE A 70 -21.54 -12.42 15.01
CA PHE A 70 -21.64 -13.85 15.35
C PHE A 70 -21.58 -14.12 16.85
N ARG A 71 -20.72 -13.40 17.59
CA ARG A 71 -20.62 -13.52 19.05
C ARG A 71 -21.86 -12.98 19.78
N SER A 72 -22.45 -11.89 19.28
CA SER A 72 -23.66 -11.32 19.87
C SER A 72 -24.92 -12.14 19.61
N SER A 73 -24.98 -12.90 18.51
CA SER A 73 -26.15 -13.73 18.15
C SER A 73 -26.22 -15.08 18.88
N ASN A 74 -25.18 -15.46 19.63
CA ASN A 74 -25.11 -16.70 20.40
C ASN A 74 -25.34 -16.48 21.92
N GLN A 75 -25.84 -15.31 22.32
CA GLN A 75 -26.26 -15.00 23.70
C GLN A 75 -27.78 -15.06 23.87
#